data_AF-A0A7X8L5Y4-F1
#
_entry.id   AF-A0A7X8L5Y4-F1
#
_cell.length_a   1.000
_cell.length_b   1.000
_cell.length_c   1.000
_cell.angle_alpha   90.00
_cell.angle_beta   90.00
_cell.angle_gamma   90.00
#
_symmetry.space_group_name_H-M   'P 1'
#
loop_
_entity.id
_entity.type
_entity.pdbx_description
1 polymer ?
#
loop_
_entity_poly.entity_id
_entity_poly.type
_entity_poly.pdbx_seq_one_letter_code
_entity_poly.pdbx_strand_id
1 'polypeptide(L)'
;MGWINEVQNRIKRKNQILFAKNSEYLADLAALIQEQNHRTMVLWAFEFADETVKRLFERYPNEKRLESAVLISKDWAAGKVKMPVAQRAILQAHAVAKEIDSLEDIALCHAIGQACGVVHTKGHAIGFPIYELTAIIRHYGVPECKRFVEERKQQYIEKIYYWREHYKDYTGEWADFMMVD
;
A
#
# COMPACT_ATOMS: atom_id res chain seq x y z
N MET A 1 20.85 -16.48 -1.59
CA MET A 1 20.06 -16.72 -0.37
C MET A 1 18.82 -15.86 -0.48
N GLY A 2 17.64 -16.47 -0.55
CA GLY A 2 16.41 -15.76 -0.91
C GLY A 2 15.82 -14.97 0.25
N TRP A 3 14.94 -14.03 -0.09
CA TRP A 3 14.09 -13.25 0.82
C TRP A 3 13.34 -14.10 1.86
N ILE A 4 13.11 -15.38 1.57
CA ILE A 4 12.56 -16.38 2.49
C ILE A 4 13.33 -16.45 3.82
N ASN A 5 14.67 -16.35 3.81
CA ASN A 5 15.47 -16.39 5.04
C ASN A 5 15.19 -15.17 5.93
N GLU A 6 15.02 -13.99 5.33
CA GLU A 6 14.64 -12.77 6.04
C GLU A 6 13.28 -12.96 6.73
N VAL A 7 12.29 -13.42 5.96
CA VAL A 7 10.93 -13.67 6.43
C VAL A 7 10.91 -14.70 7.56
N GLN A 8 11.58 -15.85 7.40
CA GLN A 8 11.64 -16.89 8.43
C GLN A 8 12.26 -16.37 9.73
N ASN A 9 13.32 -15.57 9.64
CA ASN A 9 13.95 -14.96 10.82
C ASN A 9 13.00 -13.97 11.52
N ARG A 10 12.24 -13.18 10.76
CA ARG A 10 11.24 -12.25 11.31
C ARG A 10 10.05 -12.98 11.95
N ILE A 11 9.59 -14.08 11.35
CA ILE A 11 8.57 -14.96 11.93
C ILE A 11 9.06 -15.55 13.26
N LYS A 12 10.28 -16.08 13.31
CA LYS A 12 10.89 -16.62 14.56
C LYS A 12 10.97 -15.59 15.67
N ARG A 13 11.18 -14.31 15.32
CA ARG A 13 11.20 -13.17 16.26
C ARG A 13 9.80 -12.63 16.60
N LYS A 14 8.73 -13.24 16.07
CA LYS A 14 7.34 -12.82 16.25
C LYS A 14 7.07 -11.38 15.78
N ASN A 15 7.83 -10.89 14.79
CA ASN A 15 7.58 -9.59 14.18
C ASN A 15 6.21 -9.61 13.50
N GLN A 16 5.45 -8.50 13.59
CA GLN A 16 4.22 -8.33 12.82
C GLN A 16 4.51 -8.15 11.33
N ILE A 17 5.54 -7.33 11.00
CA ILE A 17 5.98 -7.02 9.64
C ILE A 17 7.12 -7.95 9.20
N LEU A 18 6.96 -8.57 8.03
CA LEU A 18 7.83 -9.64 7.56
C LEU A 18 8.84 -9.24 6.49
N PHE A 19 8.77 -8.00 6.00
CA PHE A 19 9.85 -7.37 5.21
C PHE A 19 10.43 -6.16 5.95
N ALA A 20 11.74 -6.03 5.93
CA ALA A 20 12.43 -4.84 6.41
C ALA A 20 12.19 -3.67 5.45
N LYS A 21 12.25 -2.44 5.98
CA LYS A 21 12.28 -1.23 5.14
C LYS A 21 13.48 -1.23 4.17
N ASN A 22 14.59 -1.85 4.57
CA ASN A 22 15.79 -2.03 3.76
C ASN A 22 15.95 -3.49 3.26
N SER A 23 14.84 -4.20 3.03
CA SER A 23 14.89 -5.55 2.48
C SER A 23 15.58 -5.52 1.11
N GLU A 24 16.63 -6.32 0.95
CA GLU A 24 17.35 -6.47 -0.33
C GLU A 24 16.39 -6.92 -1.44
N TYR A 25 15.40 -7.73 -1.10
CA TYR A 25 14.39 -8.22 -2.04
C TYR A 25 13.50 -7.13 -2.61
N LEU A 26 13.29 -6.04 -1.87
CA LEU A 26 12.46 -4.91 -2.29
C LEU A 26 13.29 -3.73 -2.80
N ALA A 27 14.62 -3.86 -2.87
CA ALA A 27 15.52 -2.75 -3.19
C ALA A 27 15.32 -2.22 -4.63
N ASP A 28 15.12 -3.11 -5.60
CA ASP A 28 14.81 -2.77 -6.99
C ASP A 28 13.46 -2.06 -7.12
N LEU A 29 12.42 -2.55 -6.43
CA LEU A 29 11.12 -1.89 -6.38
C LEU A 29 11.21 -0.51 -5.71
N ALA A 30 11.97 -0.40 -4.62
CA ALA A 30 12.18 0.87 -3.93
C ALA A 30 12.91 1.89 -4.81
N ALA A 31 13.93 1.47 -5.56
CA ALA A 31 14.61 2.32 -6.54
C ALA A 31 13.65 2.77 -7.65
N LEU A 32 12.88 1.84 -8.21
CA LEU A 32 11.89 2.15 -9.25
C LEU A 32 10.84 3.16 -8.77
N ILE A 33 10.36 3.03 -7.54
CA ILE A 33 9.43 4.00 -6.92
C ILE A 33 10.05 5.40 -6.84
N GLN A 34 11.33 5.51 -6.49
CA GLN A 34 12.01 6.80 -6.34
C GLN A 34 12.12 7.56 -7.67
N GLU A 35 12.29 6.85 -8.77
CA GLU A 35 12.38 7.41 -10.13
C GLU A 35 11.06 8.00 -10.64
N GLN A 36 9.92 7.68 -10.00
CA GLN A 36 8.61 8.11 -10.50
C GLN A 36 8.26 9.53 -10.05
N ASN A 37 7.47 10.22 -10.87
CA ASN A 37 6.81 11.45 -10.43
C ASN A 37 5.73 11.14 -9.38
N HIS A 38 5.28 12.19 -8.68
CA HIS A 38 4.37 12.03 -7.55
C HIS A 38 2.99 11.50 -7.98
N ARG A 39 2.46 11.99 -9.11
CA ARG A 39 1.14 11.60 -9.62
C ARG A 39 1.08 10.14 -10.07
N THR A 40 2.13 9.64 -10.73
CA THR A 40 2.29 8.21 -11.03
C THR A 40 2.17 7.37 -9.77
N MET A 41 2.88 7.75 -8.71
CA MET A 41 2.86 6.98 -7.46
C MET A 41 1.53 7.06 -6.70
N VAL A 42 0.83 8.20 -6.75
CA VAL A 42 -0.49 8.34 -6.14
C VAL A 42 -1.53 7.46 -6.85
N LEU A 43 -1.55 7.46 -8.18
CA LEU A 43 -2.48 6.63 -8.96
C LEU A 43 -2.20 5.13 -8.74
N TRP A 44 -0.93 4.75 -8.77
CA TRP A 44 -0.48 3.40 -8.44
C TRP A 44 -0.95 2.99 -7.04
N ALA A 45 -0.75 3.84 -6.03
CA ALA A 45 -1.13 3.54 -4.66
C ALA A 45 -2.66 3.41 -4.49
N PHE A 46 -3.45 4.28 -5.15
CA PHE A 46 -4.90 4.21 -5.08
C PHE A 46 -5.48 2.96 -5.74
N GLU A 47 -4.93 2.52 -6.87
CA GLU A 47 -5.38 1.28 -7.52
C GLU A 47 -5.24 0.07 -6.57
N PHE A 48 -4.07 -0.06 -5.95
CA PHE A 48 -3.83 -1.14 -4.99
C PHE A 48 -4.62 -0.98 -3.68
N ALA A 49 -4.84 0.24 -3.21
CA ALA A 49 -5.70 0.49 -2.06
C ALA A 49 -7.15 0.09 -2.34
N ASP A 50 -7.69 0.44 -3.52
CA ASP A 50 -9.05 0.07 -3.92
C ASP A 50 -9.20 -1.46 -4.02
N GLU A 51 -8.21 -2.16 -4.60
CA GLU A 51 -8.18 -3.62 -4.64
C GLU A 51 -8.20 -4.22 -3.23
N THR A 52 -7.38 -3.69 -2.32
CA THR A 52 -7.28 -4.17 -0.95
C THR A 52 -8.56 -3.91 -0.16
N VAL A 53 -9.18 -2.74 -0.33
CA VAL A 53 -10.47 -2.40 0.28
C VAL A 53 -11.55 -3.38 -0.17
N LYS A 54 -11.63 -3.71 -1.47
CA LYS A 54 -12.60 -4.69 -1.97
C LYS A 54 -12.45 -6.05 -1.29
N ARG A 55 -11.22 -6.55 -1.16
CA ARG A 55 -10.92 -7.81 -0.45
C ARG A 55 -11.31 -7.78 1.03
N LEU A 56 -11.06 -6.67 1.72
CA LEU A 56 -11.44 -6.53 3.13
C LEU A 56 -12.95 -6.35 3.31
N PHE A 57 -13.62 -5.69 2.36
CA PHE A 57 -15.06 -5.49 2.38
C PHE A 57 -15.84 -6.82 2.34
N GLU A 58 -15.35 -7.82 1.61
CA GLU A 58 -15.95 -9.16 1.59
C GLU A 58 -15.97 -9.83 2.99
N ARG A 59 -15.00 -9.49 3.85
CA ARG A 59 -14.88 -10.06 5.21
C ARG A 59 -15.51 -9.18 6.28
N TYR A 60 -15.45 -7.86 6.08
CA TYR A 60 -15.92 -6.85 7.02
C TYR A 60 -16.84 -5.85 6.31
N PRO A 61 -18.04 -6.25 5.87
CA PRO A 61 -18.91 -5.42 5.04
C PRO A 61 -19.43 -4.15 5.74
N ASN A 62 -19.41 -4.13 7.07
CA ASN A 62 -19.80 -2.98 7.87
C ASN A 62 -18.62 -2.05 8.18
N GLU A 63 -17.38 -2.43 7.85
CA GLU A 63 -16.19 -1.62 8.10
C GLU A 63 -15.98 -0.60 6.98
N LYS A 64 -16.55 0.59 7.16
CA LYS A 64 -16.53 1.66 6.16
C LYS A 64 -15.32 2.59 6.27
N ARG A 65 -14.52 2.53 7.35
CA ARG A 65 -13.39 3.45 7.55
C ARG A 65 -12.29 3.25 6.51
N LEU A 66 -12.08 2.02 6.03
CA LEU A 66 -11.07 1.69 5.02
C LEU A 66 -11.40 2.33 3.66
N GLU A 67 -12.62 2.12 3.17
CA GLU A 67 -13.13 2.76 1.96
C GLU A 67 -13.11 4.30 2.08
N SER A 68 -13.58 4.81 3.23
CA SER A 68 -13.58 6.25 3.51
C SER A 68 -12.18 6.86 3.47
N ALA A 69 -11.16 6.16 3.98
CA ALA A 69 -9.78 6.62 3.95
C ALA A 69 -9.27 6.80 2.51
N VAL A 70 -9.56 5.85 1.63
CA VAL A 70 -9.16 5.93 0.22
C VAL A 70 -9.90 7.04 -0.51
N LEU A 71 -11.22 7.14 -0.34
CA LEU A 71 -12.04 8.19 -0.96
C LEU A 71 -11.61 9.59 -0.53
N ILE A 72 -11.43 9.82 0.77
CA ILE A 72 -11.00 11.12 1.29
C ILE A 72 -9.57 11.45 0.86
N SER A 73 -8.70 10.43 0.70
CA SER A 73 -7.35 10.65 0.18
C SER A 73 -7.35 11.04 -1.30
N LYS A 74 -8.26 10.48 -2.11
CA LYS A 74 -8.51 10.91 -3.49
C LYS A 74 -9.02 12.35 -3.53
N ASP A 75 -9.98 12.71 -2.67
CA ASP A 75 -10.46 14.09 -2.55
C ASP A 75 -9.36 15.05 -2.11
N TRP A 76 -8.44 14.60 -1.27
CA TRP A 76 -7.28 15.40 -0.87
C TRP A 76 -6.30 15.60 -2.02
N ALA A 77 -5.98 14.55 -2.77
CA ALA A 77 -5.14 14.63 -3.96
C ALA A 77 -5.75 15.56 -5.03
N ALA A 78 -7.08 15.66 -5.09
CA ALA A 78 -7.83 16.58 -5.94
C ALA A 78 -8.01 17.99 -5.35
N GLY A 79 -7.57 18.25 -4.12
CA GLY A 79 -7.68 19.56 -3.47
C GLY A 79 -9.06 19.90 -2.90
N LYS A 80 -9.99 18.92 -2.88
CA LYS A 80 -11.37 19.09 -2.39
C LYS A 80 -11.46 19.11 -0.86
N VAL A 81 -10.51 18.49 -0.19
CA VAL A 81 -10.37 18.52 1.27
C VAL A 81 -8.96 18.88 1.70
N LYS A 82 -8.82 19.41 2.92
CA LYS A 82 -7.51 19.76 3.50
C LYS A 82 -6.84 18.51 4.10
N MET A 83 -5.51 18.52 4.13
CA MET A 83 -4.69 17.44 4.71
C MET A 83 -5.18 16.93 6.08
N PRO A 84 -5.56 17.77 7.07
CA PRO A 84 -6.00 17.24 8.36
C PRO A 84 -7.25 16.34 8.29
N VAL A 85 -8.11 16.54 7.29
CA VAL A 85 -9.30 15.69 7.05
C VAL A 85 -8.86 14.32 6.56
N ALA A 86 -7.99 14.27 5.54
CA ALA A 86 -7.42 13.03 5.04
C ALA A 86 -6.57 12.30 6.09
N GLN A 87 -5.72 13.02 6.81
CA GLN A 87 -4.93 12.45 7.90
C GLN A 87 -5.81 11.77 8.95
N ARG A 88 -6.92 12.39 9.35
CA ARG A 88 -7.87 11.77 10.28
C ARG A 88 -8.47 10.47 9.71
N ALA A 89 -8.86 10.46 8.44
CA ALA A 89 -9.40 9.26 7.80
C ALA A 89 -8.35 8.13 7.71
N ILE A 90 -7.10 8.45 7.38
CA ILE A 90 -5.98 7.51 7.35
C ILE A 90 -5.72 6.91 8.74
N LEU A 91 -5.75 7.74 9.79
CA LEU A 91 -5.61 7.26 11.17
C LEU A 91 -6.78 6.35 11.58
N GLN A 92 -7.98 6.58 11.08
CA GLN A 92 -9.11 5.67 11.30
C GLN A 92 -8.91 4.32 10.61
N ALA A 93 -8.33 4.27 9.41
CA ALA A 93 -7.95 3.01 8.77
C ALA A 93 -6.90 2.23 9.61
N HIS A 94 -5.95 2.92 10.25
CA HIS A 94 -5.03 2.29 11.19
C HIS A 94 -5.69 1.86 12.50
N ALA A 95 -6.79 2.50 12.93
CA ALA A 95 -7.54 2.08 14.10
C ALA A 95 -8.21 0.71 13.89
N VAL A 96 -8.74 0.45 12.69
CA VAL A 96 -9.31 -0.86 12.31
C VAL A 96 -8.34 -1.99 12.63
N ALA A 97 -7.05 -1.82 12.32
CA ALA A 97 -6.01 -2.82 12.58
C ALA A 97 -5.83 -3.20 14.06
N LYS A 98 -6.34 -2.39 15.00
CA LYS A 98 -6.32 -2.68 16.45
C LYS A 98 -7.58 -3.42 16.93
N GLU A 99 -8.59 -3.50 16.08
CA GLU A 99 -9.93 -4.04 16.39
C GLU A 99 -10.16 -5.41 15.72
N ILE A 100 -9.15 -5.94 15.02
CA ILE A 100 -9.18 -7.22 14.30
C ILE A 100 -8.03 -8.11 14.77
N ASP A 101 -8.24 -9.43 14.76
CA ASP A 101 -7.26 -10.42 15.24
C ASP A 101 -6.43 -11.05 14.11
N SER A 102 -6.95 -11.02 12.88
CA SER A 102 -6.30 -11.63 11.72
C SER A 102 -5.02 -10.88 11.35
N LEU A 103 -3.85 -11.52 11.52
CA LEU A 103 -2.55 -10.93 11.17
C LEU A 103 -2.43 -10.55 9.69
N GLU A 104 -3.14 -11.26 8.81
CA GLU A 104 -3.26 -10.90 7.40
C GLU A 104 -3.99 -9.56 7.26
N ASP A 105 -5.14 -9.43 7.90
CA ASP A 105 -6.03 -8.27 7.73
C ASP A 105 -5.49 -7.02 8.41
N ILE A 106 -4.82 -7.19 9.54
CA ILE A 106 -4.02 -6.15 10.21
C ILE A 106 -3.03 -5.56 9.22
N ALA A 107 -2.26 -6.42 8.53
CA ALA A 107 -1.28 -5.97 7.56
C ALA A 107 -1.95 -5.25 6.37
N LEU A 108 -3.06 -5.76 5.84
CA LEU A 108 -3.81 -5.10 4.76
C LEU A 108 -4.36 -3.72 5.17
N CYS A 109 -4.86 -3.56 6.41
CA CYS A 109 -5.30 -2.25 6.92
C CYS A 109 -4.13 -1.24 6.96
N HIS A 110 -2.94 -1.69 7.38
CA HIS A 110 -1.75 -0.86 7.34
C HIS A 110 -1.29 -0.54 5.91
N ALA A 111 -1.42 -1.49 4.97
CA ALA A 111 -1.13 -1.25 3.56
C ALA A 111 -1.99 -0.11 3.00
N ILE A 112 -3.32 -0.15 3.23
CA ILE A 112 -4.25 0.91 2.82
C ILE A 112 -3.82 2.27 3.38
N GLY A 113 -3.49 2.34 4.67
CA GLY A 113 -3.02 3.58 5.28
C GLY A 113 -1.73 4.12 4.66
N GLN A 114 -0.77 3.25 4.32
CA GLN A 114 0.45 3.65 3.61
C GLN A 114 0.14 4.18 2.20
N ALA A 115 -0.72 3.48 1.44
CA ALA A 115 -1.12 3.94 0.11
C ALA A 115 -1.79 5.31 0.14
N CYS A 116 -2.70 5.54 1.08
CA CYS A 116 -3.34 6.84 1.27
C CYS A 116 -2.32 7.94 1.63
N GLY A 117 -1.30 7.61 2.42
CA GLY A 117 -0.21 8.50 2.79
C GLY A 117 0.67 8.95 1.62
N VAL A 118 0.62 8.28 0.46
CA VAL A 118 1.43 8.65 -0.72
C VAL A 118 1.10 10.05 -1.21
N VAL A 119 -0.14 10.52 -1.03
CA VAL A 119 -0.53 11.91 -1.34
C VAL A 119 0.31 12.92 -0.56
N HIS A 120 0.73 12.60 0.66
CA HIS A 120 1.64 13.45 1.44
C HIS A 120 3.06 13.45 0.86
N THR A 121 3.57 12.26 0.56
CA THR A 121 4.94 12.06 0.07
C THR A 121 5.09 10.69 -0.59
N LYS A 122 5.84 10.64 -1.69
CA LYS A 122 6.24 9.39 -2.38
C LYS A 122 6.89 8.37 -1.43
N GLY A 123 7.51 8.82 -0.34
CA GLY A 123 8.19 7.96 0.63
C GLY A 123 7.28 6.91 1.30
N HIS A 124 5.97 7.11 1.30
CA HIS A 124 5.01 6.14 1.82
C HIS A 124 4.75 4.96 0.87
N ALA A 125 5.07 5.08 -0.43
CA ALA A 125 4.64 4.10 -1.43
C ALA A 125 5.22 2.71 -1.19
N ILE A 126 6.50 2.61 -0.78
CA ILE A 126 7.12 1.32 -0.44
C ILE A 126 6.48 0.65 0.78
N GLY A 127 5.77 1.42 1.60
CA GLY A 127 5.02 0.90 2.74
C GLY A 127 3.93 -0.07 2.31
N PHE A 128 3.23 0.19 1.19
CA PHE A 128 2.15 -0.69 0.73
C PHE A 128 2.65 -2.11 0.43
N PRO A 129 3.69 -2.34 -0.42
CA PRO A 129 4.26 -3.66 -0.67
C PRO A 129 4.77 -4.36 0.58
N ILE A 130 5.41 -3.63 1.51
CA ILE A 130 5.92 -4.21 2.76
C ILE A 130 4.78 -4.88 3.55
N TYR A 131 3.64 -4.19 3.66
CA TYR A 131 2.48 -4.68 4.41
C TYR A 131 1.66 -5.70 3.62
N GLU A 132 1.38 -5.48 2.34
CA GLU A 132 0.58 -6.43 1.56
C GLU A 132 1.32 -7.75 1.33
N LEU A 133 2.62 -7.73 1.04
CA LEU A 133 3.40 -8.97 0.95
C LEU A 133 3.49 -9.67 2.30
N THR A 134 3.52 -8.92 3.41
CA THR A 134 3.38 -9.51 4.75
C THR A 134 2.04 -10.25 4.87
N ALA A 135 0.93 -9.65 4.42
CA ALA A 135 -0.39 -10.29 4.43
C ALA A 135 -0.41 -11.58 3.60
N ILE A 136 0.18 -11.57 2.40
CA ILE A 136 0.30 -12.76 1.55
C ILE A 136 1.06 -13.88 2.27
N ILE A 137 2.15 -13.56 2.95
CA ILE A 137 2.92 -14.55 3.73
C ILE A 137 2.09 -15.08 4.90
N ARG A 138 1.32 -14.22 5.60
CA ARG A 138 0.43 -14.66 6.69
C ARG A 138 -0.68 -15.60 6.21
N HIS A 139 -1.17 -15.37 5.00
CA HIS A 139 -2.21 -16.19 4.40
C HIS A 139 -1.69 -17.58 3.99
N TYR A 140 -0.62 -17.63 3.19
CA TYR A 140 -0.14 -18.88 2.59
C TYR A 140 0.89 -19.64 3.43
N GLY A 141 1.63 -18.97 4.32
CA GLY A 141 2.74 -19.57 5.05
C GLY A 141 4.01 -19.74 4.20
N VAL A 142 5.11 -20.13 4.83
CA VAL A 142 6.41 -20.39 4.17
C VAL A 142 6.65 -21.90 4.15
N PRO A 143 7.02 -22.51 3.00
CA PRO A 143 7.46 -21.86 1.75
C PRO A 143 6.36 -21.56 0.70
N GLU A 144 5.11 -21.93 0.95
CA GLU A 144 4.01 -21.92 -0.04
C GLU A 144 3.72 -20.51 -0.59
N CYS A 145 3.93 -19.46 0.20
CA CYS A 145 3.77 -18.07 -0.22
C CYS A 145 4.72 -17.64 -1.35
N LYS A 146 5.79 -18.39 -1.63
CA LYS A 146 6.89 -17.93 -2.49
C LYS A 146 6.40 -17.41 -3.83
N ARG A 147 5.62 -18.23 -4.54
CA ARG A 147 5.07 -17.92 -5.85
C ARG A 147 4.20 -16.65 -5.79
N PHE A 148 3.32 -16.56 -4.81
CA PHE A 148 2.40 -15.44 -4.65
C PHE A 148 3.12 -14.12 -4.34
N VAL A 149 4.18 -14.16 -3.53
CA VAL A 149 5.00 -12.98 -3.22
C VAL A 149 5.77 -12.51 -4.46
N GLU A 150 6.39 -13.43 -5.19
CA GLU A 150 7.16 -13.11 -6.39
C GLU A 150 6.27 -12.59 -7.53
N GLU A 151 5.12 -13.21 -7.76
CA GLU A 151 4.12 -12.72 -8.71
C GLU A 151 3.56 -11.35 -8.31
N ARG A 152 3.24 -11.14 -7.03
CA ARG A 152 2.68 -9.86 -6.57
C ARG A 152 3.70 -8.72 -6.68
N LYS A 153 4.97 -8.98 -6.40
CA LYS A 153 6.04 -7.99 -6.62
C LYS A 153 6.11 -7.58 -8.09
N GLN A 154 5.99 -8.53 -9.01
CA GLN A 154 5.99 -8.25 -10.44
C GLN A 154 4.80 -7.38 -10.85
N GLN A 155 3.61 -7.62 -10.29
CA GLN A 155 2.43 -6.77 -10.53
C GLN A 155 2.65 -5.32 -10.05
N TYR A 156 3.33 -5.10 -8.92
CA TYR A 156 3.69 -3.75 -8.49
C TYR A 156 4.54 -3.02 -9.52
N ILE A 157 5.56 -3.71 -10.05
CA ILE A 157 6.49 -3.18 -11.05
C ILE A 157 5.75 -2.85 -12.35
N GLU A 158 4.94 -3.79 -12.86
CA GLU A 158 4.15 -3.60 -14.07
C GLU A 158 3.19 -2.40 -13.95
N LYS A 159 2.56 -2.24 -12.79
CA LYS A 159 1.67 -1.11 -12.54
C LYS A 159 2.39 0.21 -12.40
N ILE A 160 3.64 0.23 -11.93
CA ILE A 160 4.47 1.44 -11.98
C ILE A 160 4.69 1.85 -13.44
N TYR A 161 5.08 0.91 -14.31
CA TYR A 161 5.28 1.21 -15.73
C TYR A 161 3.99 1.67 -16.41
N TYR A 162 2.87 1.02 -16.13
CA TYR A 162 1.56 1.45 -16.61
C TYR A 162 1.27 2.91 -16.21
N TRP A 163 1.30 3.25 -14.93
CA TRP A 163 1.00 4.62 -14.50
C TRP A 163 2.07 5.64 -14.89
N ARG A 164 3.31 5.22 -15.13
CA ARG A 164 4.35 6.10 -15.70
C ARG A 164 3.93 6.60 -17.08
N GLU A 165 3.34 5.75 -17.89
CA GLU A 165 2.87 6.07 -19.25
C GLU A 165 1.51 6.78 -19.24
N HIS A 166 0.63 6.41 -18.29
CA HIS A 166 -0.78 6.80 -18.31
C HIS A 166 -1.19 7.87 -17.28
N TYR A 167 -0.31 8.37 -16.41
CA TYR A 167 -0.74 9.34 -15.38
C TYR A 167 -1.34 10.63 -15.96
N LYS A 168 -0.95 10.99 -17.19
CA LYS A 168 -1.50 12.16 -17.92
C LYS A 168 -2.89 11.93 -18.48
N ASP A 169 -3.28 10.66 -18.65
CA ASP A 169 -4.61 10.27 -19.12
C ASP A 169 -5.64 10.32 -17.99
N TYR A 170 -5.19 10.48 -16.74
CA TYR A 170 -6.08 10.67 -15.60
C TYR A 170 -6.91 11.95 -15.76
N THR A 171 -8.23 11.79 -15.87
CA THR A 171 -9.18 12.88 -16.10
C THR A 171 -9.65 13.57 -14.82
N GLY A 172 -9.24 13.07 -13.64
CA GLY A 172 -9.57 13.69 -12.37
C GLY A 172 -8.72 14.94 -12.10
N GLU A 173 -9.19 15.72 -11.13
CA GLU A 173 -8.51 16.94 -10.69
C GLU A 173 -7.28 16.62 -9.84
N TRP A 174 -6.31 17.53 -9.88
CA TRP A 174 -5.14 17.53 -9.01
C TRP A 174 -5.09 18.84 -8.24
N ALA A 175 -4.80 18.78 -6.95
CA ALA A 175 -4.48 19.95 -6.16
C ALA A 175 -3.19 20.61 -6.69
N ASP A 176 -3.03 21.91 -6.47
CA ASP A 176 -1.83 22.65 -6.89
C ASP A 176 -0.53 22.00 -6.37
N PHE A 177 -0.55 21.48 -5.14
CA PHE A 177 0.62 20.82 -4.54
C PHE A 177 0.97 19.47 -5.21
N MET A 178 0.04 18.86 -5.95
CA MET A 178 0.26 17.63 -6.72
C MET A 178 0.79 17.91 -8.13
N MET A 179 0.79 19.17 -8.56
CA MET A 179 1.25 19.59 -9.89
C MET A 179 2.72 20.01 -9.91
N VAL A 180 3.35 20.07 -8.73
CA VAL A 180 4.78 20.37 -8.59
C VAL A 180 5.53 19.04 -8.64
N ASP A 181 6.09 18.70 -9.80
CA ASP A 181 6.92 17.50 -10.00
C ASP A 181 8.34 17.66 -9.41
#